data_AF-A0A016QK48-F1
#
_entry.id   AF-A0A016QK48-F1
#
_cell.length_a   1.000
_cell.length_b   1.000
_cell.length_c   1.000
_cell.angle_alpha   90.00
_cell.angle_beta   90.00
_cell.angle_gamma   90.00
#
_symmetry.space_group_name_H-M   'P 1'
#
loop_
_entity.id
_entity.type
_entity.pdbx_description
1 polymer ?
#
loop_
_entity_poly.entity_id
_entity_poly.type
_entity_poly.pdbx_seq_one_letter_code
_entity_poly.pdbx_strand_id
1 'polypeptide(L)'
;MTAALDTLIRRWRDDPGASYRTWFLWEERLKNFRSIRRGLQTVVKEIEVGTFGTQYRGSSLETVVHSIAEQRQIFKGADHAFLWKPKLRIPDIYENPDNQRAFAFSTPARAATAPTT
;
A
#
# COMPACT_ATOMS: atom_id res chain seq x y z
N MET A 1 2.02 -6.70 37.68
CA MET A 1 2.15 -7.14 36.26
C MET A 1 2.05 -5.97 35.27
N THR A 2 1.17 -5.00 35.49
CA THR A 2 1.04 -3.76 34.67
C THR A 2 2.27 -2.86 34.68
N ALA A 3 2.90 -2.65 35.84
CA ALA A 3 4.08 -1.78 35.96
C ALA A 3 5.27 -2.23 35.07
N ALA A 4 5.48 -3.55 34.92
CA ALA A 4 6.54 -4.08 34.07
C ALA A 4 6.24 -3.86 32.57
N LEU A 5 4.97 -3.98 32.18
CA LEU A 5 4.51 -3.70 30.81
C LEU A 5 4.69 -2.22 30.47
N ASP A 6 4.34 -1.31 31.39
CA ASP A 6 4.53 0.13 31.20
C ASP A 6 6.00 0.51 31.00
N THR A 7 6.92 -0.11 31.75
CA THR A 7 8.36 0.09 31.58
C THR A 7 8.83 -0.39 30.20
N LEU A 8 8.35 -1.55 29.73
CA LEU A 8 8.68 -2.06 28.40
C LEU A 8 8.17 -1.15 27.28
N ILE A 9 6.93 -0.65 27.40
CA ILE A 9 6.35 0.28 26.44
C ILE A 9 7.14 1.58 26.38
N ARG A 10 7.53 2.14 27.54
CA ARG A 10 8.36 3.36 27.60
C ARG A 10 9.72 3.14 26.95
N ARG A 11 10.39 2.03 27.27
CA ARG A 11 11.69 1.69 26.68
C ARG A 11 11.61 1.55 25.16
N TRP A 12 10.57 0.90 24.64
CA TRP A 12 10.34 0.80 23.19
C TRP A 12 10.02 2.17 22.55
N ARG A 13 9.28 3.03 23.25
CA ARG A 13 8.93 4.38 22.79
C ARG A 13 10.14 5.32 22.72
N ASP A 14 11.06 5.16 23.66
CA ASP A 14 12.24 6.02 23.81
C ASP A 14 13.44 5.50 22.99
N ASP A 15 13.39 4.26 22.51
CA ASP A 15 14.40 3.68 21.63
C ASP A 15 14.49 4.45 20.30
N PRO A 16 15.66 5.09 20.00
CA PRO A 16 15.89 5.80 18.74
C PRO A 16 15.80 4.92 17.50
N GLY A 17 16.06 3.61 17.62
CA GLY A 17 15.99 2.65 16.52
C GLY A 17 14.60 2.04 16.33
N ALA A 18 13.66 2.26 17.25
CA ALA A 18 12.34 1.69 17.16
C ALA A 18 11.51 2.34 16.04
N SER A 19 10.64 1.53 15.42
CA SER A 19 9.66 1.98 14.42
C SER A 19 8.74 3.08 14.96
N TYR A 20 8.56 3.19 16.28
CA TYR A 20 7.79 4.28 16.88
C TYR A 20 8.40 5.65 16.57
N ARG A 21 9.70 5.84 16.82
CA ARG A 21 10.35 7.13 16.60
C ARG A 21 10.74 7.34 15.14
N THR A 22 11.23 6.28 14.49
CA THR A 22 11.75 6.34 13.12
C THR A 22 10.66 6.40 12.06
N TRP A 23 9.46 5.90 12.36
CA TRP A 23 8.36 5.85 11.40
C TRP A 23 7.04 6.42 11.95
N PHE A 24 6.61 6.06 13.16
CA PHE A 24 5.32 6.50 13.68
C PHE A 24 5.29 8.01 14.00
N LEU A 25 6.39 8.59 14.49
CA LEU A 25 6.47 10.05 14.70
C LEU A 25 6.82 10.82 13.43
N TRP A 26 7.10 10.16 12.31
CA TRP A 26 7.47 10.82 11.08
C TRP A 26 6.24 11.39 10.37
N GLU A 27 6.18 12.71 10.23
CA GLU A 27 5.02 13.41 9.64
C GLU A 27 4.81 13.10 8.16
N GLU A 28 5.89 12.80 7.42
CA GLU A 28 5.80 12.51 5.99
C GLU A 28 5.13 11.16 5.69
N ARG A 29 5.00 10.26 6.68
CA ARG A 29 4.24 9.02 6.51
C ARG A 29 2.84 9.29 5.98
N LEU A 30 2.16 10.33 6.47
CA LEU A 30 0.80 10.65 6.05
C LEU A 30 0.77 11.12 4.60
N LYS A 31 1.81 11.83 4.14
CA LYS A 31 1.95 12.24 2.74
C LYS A 31 2.18 11.00 1.85
N ASN A 32 3.03 10.07 2.29
CA ASN A 32 3.31 8.83 1.59
C ASN A 32 2.05 7.96 1.47
N PHE A 33 1.30 7.79 2.57
CA PHE A 33 0.02 7.07 2.56
C PHE A 33 -1.04 7.75 1.67
N ARG A 34 -1.12 9.09 1.68
CA ARG A 34 -1.99 9.82 0.74
C ARG A 34 -1.57 9.60 -0.71
N SER A 35 -0.28 9.58 -1.00
CA SER A 35 0.25 9.30 -2.34
C SER A 35 -0.14 7.90 -2.81
N ILE A 36 0.08 6.88 -1.97
CA ILE A 36 -0.31 5.48 -2.24
C ILE A 36 -1.82 5.38 -2.47
N ARG A 37 -2.63 6.01 -1.61
CA ARG A 37 -4.09 6.03 -1.76
C ARG A 37 -4.53 6.65 -3.09
N ARG A 38 -3.94 7.78 -3.47
CA ARG A 38 -4.26 8.45 -4.74
C ARG A 38 -3.84 7.61 -5.94
N GLY A 39 -2.66 7.03 -5.92
CA GLY A 39 -2.22 6.15 -7.00
C GLY A 39 -3.13 4.94 -7.16
N LEU A 40 -3.61 4.35 -6.06
CA LEU A 40 -4.58 3.27 -6.10
C LEU A 40 -5.95 3.72 -6.65
N GLN A 41 -6.40 4.94 -6.34
CA GLN A 41 -7.59 5.52 -6.97
C GLN A 41 -7.43 5.69 -8.48
N THR A 42 -6.24 6.07 -8.96
CA THR A 42 -5.94 6.13 -10.39
C THR A 42 -6.04 4.75 -11.03
N VAL A 43 -5.46 3.71 -10.42
CA VAL A 43 -5.59 2.32 -10.90
C VAL A 43 -7.05 1.90 -10.99
N VAL A 44 -7.85 2.16 -9.95
CA VAL A 44 -9.29 1.84 -9.95
C VAL A 44 -10.02 2.56 -11.08
N LYS A 45 -9.73 3.84 -11.30
CA LYS A 45 -10.33 4.62 -12.39
C LYS A 45 -9.94 4.08 -13.77
N GLU A 46 -8.67 3.71 -13.97
CA GLU A 46 -8.21 3.11 -15.22
C GLU A 46 -8.89 1.76 -15.49
N ILE A 47 -9.13 0.97 -14.44
CA ILE A 47 -9.88 -0.29 -14.54
C ILE A 47 -11.34 -0.01 -14.92
N GLU A 48 -11.98 0.98 -14.30
CA GLU A 48 -13.38 1.35 -14.59
C GLU A 48 -13.58 1.85 -16.03
N VAL A 49 -12.62 2.59 -16.57
CA VAL A 49 -12.65 3.11 -17.96
C VAL A 49 -12.11 2.07 -18.96
N GLY A 50 -11.58 0.93 -18.50
CA GLY A 50 -11.01 -0.12 -19.34
C GLY A 50 -9.68 0.27 -20.01
N THR A 51 -9.01 1.31 -19.52
CA THR A 51 -7.69 1.77 -20.01
C THR A 51 -6.53 1.18 -19.22
N PHE A 52 -6.81 0.35 -18.22
CA PHE A 52 -5.78 -0.34 -17.46
C PHE A 52 -4.99 -1.30 -18.37
N GLY A 53 -3.70 -1.02 -18.54
CA GLY A 53 -2.84 -1.76 -19.45
C GLY A 53 -2.59 -3.21 -19.01
N THR A 54 -2.28 -4.07 -19.97
CA THR A 54 -1.91 -5.48 -19.74
C THR A 54 -0.47 -5.65 -19.26
N GLN A 55 0.33 -4.57 -19.28
CA GLN A 55 1.71 -4.58 -18.85
C GLN A 55 1.86 -3.93 -17.48
N TYR A 56 2.61 -4.60 -16.60
CA TYR A 56 3.00 -4.03 -15.31
C TYR A 56 3.98 -2.86 -15.46
N ARG A 57 4.98 -2.98 -16.34
CA ARG A 57 5.96 -1.90 -16.57
C ARG A 57 5.31 -0.71 -17.26
N GLY A 58 5.53 0.48 -16.72
CA GLY A 58 4.92 1.74 -17.16
C GLY A 58 3.48 1.93 -16.68
N SER A 59 2.93 1.04 -15.85
CA SER A 59 1.57 1.17 -15.33
C SER A 59 1.49 2.06 -14.09
N SER A 60 0.31 2.63 -13.86
CA SER A 60 -0.03 3.34 -12.62
C SER A 60 0.19 2.46 -11.37
N LEU A 61 -0.01 1.14 -11.49
CA LEU A 61 0.20 0.17 -10.44
C LEU A 61 1.69 -0.01 -10.09
N GLU A 62 2.60 0.06 -11.07
CA GLU A 62 4.04 0.03 -10.80
C GLU A 62 4.46 1.23 -9.95
N THR A 63 3.94 2.43 -10.25
CA THR A 63 4.22 3.62 -9.44
C THR A 63 3.74 3.44 -8.00
N VAL A 64 2.54 2.89 -7.79
CA VAL A 64 1.99 2.61 -6.44
C VAL A 64 2.86 1.62 -5.69
N VAL A 65 3.23 0.50 -6.33
CA VAL A 65 4.06 -0.54 -5.74
C VAL A 65 5.45 -0.01 -5.41
N HIS A 66 6.04 0.81 -6.29
CA HIS A 66 7.32 1.47 -6.04
C HIS A 66 7.24 2.40 -4.82
N SER A 67 6.20 3.23 -4.72
CA SER A 67 5.99 4.10 -3.56
C SER A 67 5.78 3.33 -2.25
N ILE A 68 5.21 2.11 -2.30
CA ILE A 68 5.09 1.22 -1.12
C ILE A 68 6.46 0.62 -0.75
N ALA A 69 7.20 0.14 -1.74
CA ALA A 69 8.54 -0.43 -1.59
C ALA A 69 9.54 0.57 -0.95
N GLU A 70 9.47 1.83 -1.36
CA GLU A 70 10.30 2.91 -0.79
C GLU A 70 10.09 3.11 0.73
N GLN A 71 8.97 2.66 1.30
CA GLN A 71 8.68 2.74 2.73
C GLN A 71 9.39 1.63 3.55
N ARG A 72 10.73 1.53 3.39
CA ARG A 72 11.61 0.51 4.01
C ARG A 72 11.58 0.47 5.55
N GLN A 73 11.04 1.50 6.18
CA GLN A 73 10.91 1.62 7.64
C GLN A 73 9.79 0.73 8.20
N ILE A 74 8.73 0.47 7.42
CA ILE A 74 7.65 -0.49 7.78
C ILE A 74 7.82 -1.77 7.00
N PHE A 75 8.09 -1.66 5.70
CA PHE A 75 8.01 -2.74 4.74
C PHE A 75 9.41 -3.29 4.44
N LYS A 76 10.17 -3.62 5.50
CA LYS A 76 11.51 -4.24 5.34
C LYS A 76 11.39 -5.52 4.51
N GLY A 77 11.96 -5.52 3.31
CA GLY A 77 11.97 -6.66 2.39
C GLY A 77 10.71 -6.81 1.52
N ALA A 78 9.74 -5.91 1.59
CA ALA A 78 8.59 -5.94 0.69
C ALA A 78 8.99 -5.67 -0.77
N ASP A 79 10.06 -4.91 -1.00
CA ASP A 79 10.71 -4.73 -2.30
C ASP A 79 10.90 -6.10 -2.99
N HIS A 80 11.34 -7.12 -2.25
CA HIS A 80 11.57 -8.45 -2.80
C HIS A 80 10.27 -9.22 -3.08
N ALA A 81 9.22 -9.01 -2.28
CA ALA A 81 7.92 -9.66 -2.47
C ALA A 81 7.18 -9.11 -3.69
N PHE A 82 7.26 -7.80 -3.92
CA PHE A 82 6.56 -7.13 -5.03
C PHE A 82 7.37 -7.07 -6.34
N LEU A 83 8.71 -6.98 -6.30
CA LEU A 83 9.54 -6.76 -7.51
C LEU A 83 10.04 -8.05 -8.18
N TRP A 84 10.28 -9.16 -7.48
CA TRP A 84 11.15 -10.23 -8.02
C TRP A 84 10.46 -11.50 -8.55
N LYS A 85 9.15 -11.72 -8.37
CA LYS A 85 8.52 -12.92 -8.97
C LYS A 85 7.36 -12.56 -9.91
N PRO A 86 7.52 -12.76 -11.23
CA PRO A 86 6.41 -12.67 -12.20
C PRO A 86 5.18 -13.52 -11.80
N LYS A 87 5.39 -14.60 -11.04
CA LYS A 87 4.36 -15.51 -10.50
C LYS A 87 3.69 -15.06 -9.19
N LEU A 88 4.19 -13.99 -8.54
CA LEU A 88 3.59 -13.36 -7.34
C LEU A 88 2.95 -12.00 -7.65
N ARG A 89 2.97 -11.58 -8.93
CA ARG A 89 2.06 -10.55 -9.42
C ARG A 89 0.64 -11.00 -9.07
N ILE A 90 -0.21 -10.08 -8.63
CA ILE A 90 -1.63 -10.37 -8.32
C ILE A 90 -2.15 -11.20 -9.49
N PRO A 91 -2.38 -12.51 -9.31
CA PRO A 91 -2.62 -13.37 -10.44
C PRO A 91 -3.87 -12.88 -11.13
N ASP A 92 -3.82 -12.82 -12.47
CA ASP A 92 -5.00 -12.74 -13.30
C ASP A 92 -5.64 -11.33 -13.45
N ILE A 93 -5.12 -10.26 -12.82
CA ILE A 93 -5.60 -8.87 -13.08
C ILE A 93 -5.06 -8.25 -14.38
N TYR A 94 -3.98 -8.78 -14.97
CA TYR A 94 -3.42 -8.21 -16.20
C TYR A 94 -4.04 -8.79 -17.47
N GLU A 95 -4.62 -9.99 -17.35
CA GLU A 95 -5.10 -10.79 -18.48
C GLU A 95 -6.63 -10.95 -18.45
N ASN A 96 -7.27 -10.72 -17.30
CA ASN A 96 -8.72 -10.91 -17.13
C ASN A 96 -9.41 -9.64 -16.60
N PRO A 97 -10.30 -9.01 -17.40
CA PRO A 97 -11.09 -7.84 -17.00
C PRO A 97 -11.99 -8.07 -15.78
N ASP A 98 -12.48 -9.29 -15.54
CA ASP A 98 -13.30 -9.61 -14.37
C ASP A 98 -12.50 -9.52 -13.08
N ASN A 99 -11.24 -9.97 -13.11
CA ASN A 99 -10.34 -9.87 -11.97
C ASN A 99 -9.89 -8.43 -11.73
N GLN A 100 -9.73 -7.62 -12.79
CA GLN A 100 -9.50 -6.18 -12.63
C GLN A 100 -10.66 -5.53 -11.87
N ARG A 101 -11.91 -5.81 -12.28
CA ARG A 101 -13.11 -5.29 -11.61
C ARG A 101 -13.23 -5.79 -10.18
N ALA A 102 -12.93 -7.06 -9.91
CA ALA A 102 -12.92 -7.63 -8.57
C ALA A 102 -11.84 -6.97 -7.68
N PHE A 103 -10.64 -6.73 -8.23
CA PHE A 103 -9.56 -6.03 -7.54
C PHE A 103 -9.97 -4.59 -7.19
N ALA A 104 -10.53 -3.86 -8.15
CA ALA A 104 -11.07 -2.53 -7.94
C ALA A 104 -12.20 -2.52 -6.88
N PHE A 105 -13.08 -3.52 -6.89
CA PHE A 105 -14.17 -3.68 -5.93
C PHE A 105 -13.68 -3.97 -4.51
N SER A 106 -12.65 -4.82 -4.36
CA SER A 106 -12.08 -5.20 -3.05
C SER A 106 -11.35 -4.04 -2.37
N THR A 107 -11.07 -2.97 -3.11
CA THR A 107 -10.33 -1.81 -2.61
C THR A 107 -11.27 -0.82 -1.92
N PRO A 108 -11.00 -0.39 -0.67
CA PRO A 108 -11.85 0.57 0.06
C PRO A 108 -11.91 1.97 -0.57
N ALA A 109 -11.11 2.23 -1.62
CA ALA A 109 -11.19 3.43 -2.44
C ALA A 109 -12.61 3.65 -3.02
N ARG A 110 -13.37 2.58 -3.30
CA ARG A 110 -14.75 2.66 -3.78
C ARG A 110 -15.78 2.86 -2.65
N ALA A 111 -15.45 2.48 -1.42
CA ALA A 111 -16.36 2.65 -0.27
C ALA A 111 -16.51 4.13 0.15
N ALA A 112 -15.56 4.99 -0.22
CA ALA A 112 -15.58 6.41 0.12
C ALA A 112 -16.45 7.28 -0.83
N THR A 113 -16.99 6.71 -1.91
CA THR A 113 -17.82 7.42 -2.90
C THR A 113 -19.26 6.93 -2.96
N ALA A 114 -19.67 5.99 -2.10
CA ALA A 114 -21.07 5.63 -1.98
C ALA A 114 -21.84 6.82 -1.35
N PRO A 115 -22.89 7.35 -2.01
CA PRO A 115 -23.75 8.34 -1.38
C PRO A 115 -24.44 7.66 -0.20
N THR A 116 -24.18 8.15 1.01
CA THR A 116 -24.99 7.83 2.18
C THR A 116 -26.43 8.19 1.85
N THR A 117 -27.25 7.18 1.57
CA THR A 117 -28.72 7.29 1.52
C THR A 117 -29.25 6.71 2.82
#